data_AF-A0A917MA16-F1
#
_entry.id   AF-A0A917MA16-F1
#
_cell.length_a   1.000
_cell.length_b   1.000
_cell.length_c   1.000
_cell.angle_alpha   90.00
_cell.angle_beta   90.00
_cell.angle_gamma   90.00
#
_symmetry.space_group_name_H-M   'P 1'
#
loop_
_entity.id
_entity.type
_entity.pdbx_description
1 polymer ?
#
loop_
_entity_poly.entity_id
_entity_poly.type
_entity_poly.pdbx_seq_one_letter_code
_entity_poly.pdbx_strand_id
1 'polypeptide(L)'
;MCIENRANNENLTEFWICGKIGAMKITSRQYIAGYPALQIQKFIRRYRFKYIDRSEVRKYFNLSPRKATAFLDEMANLGYLTLFSSKPNGKSEFEVNTHGQALADACTAKPITREEADRILDEFMNGVHEVNADDEYAFKVTCVAVFGSMLTKDKDLIDEVEVAIQVAPATSDFQKFKLLSWFRRHVSGRRFETEHSWTYWPKIEIFLELRCGLENLSLHEFRELHERKDTPYRILYGDPKEMRKEPK
;
A
#
# COMPACT_ATOMS: atom_id res chain seq x y z
N MET A 1 -32.63 -48.35 -1.54
CA MET A 1 -32.41 -47.99 -2.95
C MET A 1 -32.36 -46.47 -2.98
N CYS A 2 -31.19 -45.84 -2.80
CA CYS A 2 -30.30 -45.30 -3.86
C CYS A 2 -31.09 -44.32 -4.75
N ILE A 3 -30.78 -43.03 -4.96
CA ILE A 3 -29.55 -42.22 -5.19
C ILE A 3 -29.98 -40.74 -4.96
N GLU A 4 -29.38 -39.92 -4.08
CA GLU A 4 -28.19 -39.03 -4.24
C GLU A 4 -28.44 -37.64 -4.92
N ASN A 5 -27.90 -36.59 -4.25
CA ASN A 5 -27.55 -35.22 -4.70
C ASN A 5 -28.68 -34.22 -5.07
N ARG A 6 -28.65 -32.94 -4.67
CA ARG A 6 -27.51 -32.03 -4.45
C ARG A 6 -27.92 -30.85 -3.55
N ALA A 7 -27.12 -30.57 -2.52
CA ALA A 7 -27.13 -29.33 -1.76
C ALA A 7 -26.66 -28.15 -2.62
N ASN A 8 -27.24 -26.96 -2.41
CA ASN A 8 -26.77 -25.72 -3.02
C ASN A 8 -26.57 -24.66 -1.93
N ASN A 9 -25.29 -24.46 -1.58
CA ASN A 9 -24.66 -23.22 -1.15
C ASN A 9 -25.32 -22.41 -0.01
N GLU A 10 -25.19 -22.94 1.20
CA GLU A 10 -24.81 -22.13 2.35
C GLU A 10 -23.29 -22.00 2.32
N ASN A 11 -22.75 -20.80 2.15
CA ASN A 11 -21.32 -20.57 2.36
C ASN A 11 -21.04 -19.19 2.99
N LEU A 12 -20.81 -19.25 4.30
CA LEU A 12 -19.66 -18.69 5.01
C LEU A 12 -19.47 -17.17 4.97
N THR A 13 -20.16 -16.47 5.87
CA THR A 13 -19.72 -15.14 6.35
C THR A 13 -19.85 -15.00 7.87
N GLU A 14 -19.27 -15.93 8.64
CA GLU A 14 -18.96 -15.70 10.06
C GLU A 14 -17.63 -16.40 10.43
N PHE A 15 -16.90 -15.82 11.39
CA PHE A 15 -15.49 -16.01 11.79
C PHE A 15 -14.49 -15.20 10.93
N TRP A 16 -13.82 -14.13 11.41
CA TRP A 16 -13.12 -13.97 12.70
C TRP A 16 -13.11 -12.51 13.22
N ILE A 17 -13.47 -12.33 14.50
CA ILE A 17 -12.95 -11.26 15.36
C ILE A 17 -11.81 -11.87 16.18
N CYS A 18 -10.60 -11.29 16.13
CA CYS A 18 -9.77 -10.94 17.30
C CYS A 18 -8.36 -10.50 16.88
N GLY A 19 -8.00 -9.28 17.24
CA GLY A 19 -6.73 -9.02 17.93
C GLY A 19 -5.47 -8.82 17.08
N LYS A 20 -5.00 -7.57 17.05
CA LYS A 20 -3.65 -7.15 16.65
C LYS A 20 -3.26 -7.48 15.20
N ILE A 21 -3.66 -6.64 14.25
CA ILE A 21 -2.76 -6.39 13.11
C ILE A 21 -1.77 -5.31 13.59
N GLY A 22 -0.80 -5.74 14.42
CA GLY A 22 0.49 -5.07 14.35
C GLY A 22 0.98 -5.30 12.93
N ALA A 23 1.35 -4.23 12.21
CA ALA A 23 1.95 -4.34 10.89
C ALA A 23 2.95 -5.50 10.89
N MET A 24 2.83 -6.43 9.94
CA MET A 24 3.79 -7.51 9.80
C MET A 24 5.17 -6.86 9.71
N LYS A 25 6.08 -7.20 10.62
CA LYS A 25 7.45 -6.69 10.60
C LYS A 25 8.34 -7.75 10.01
N ILE A 26 9.07 -7.38 8.97
CA ILE A 26 10.13 -8.22 8.42
C ILE A 26 11.45 -7.67 8.89
N THR A 27 12.20 -8.46 9.66
CA THR A 27 13.57 -8.11 10.04
C THR A 27 14.56 -8.63 9.00
N SER A 28 15.71 -7.96 8.85
CA SER A 28 16.76 -8.36 7.90
C SER A 28 17.39 -9.73 8.17
N ARG A 29 17.16 -10.31 9.36
CA ARG A 29 17.68 -11.63 9.78
C ARG A 29 16.68 -12.76 9.61
N GLN A 30 15.43 -12.46 9.27
CA GLN A 30 14.40 -13.48 9.07
C GLN A 30 14.55 -14.13 7.70
N TYR A 31 14.31 -15.44 7.62
CA TYR A 31 14.31 -16.20 6.38
C TYR A 31 12.92 -16.77 6.10
N ILE A 32 12.51 -16.75 4.83
CA ILE A 32 11.29 -17.36 4.32
C ILE A 32 11.68 -18.21 3.11
N ALA A 33 11.25 -19.47 3.08
CA ALA A 33 11.63 -20.44 2.05
C ALA A 33 13.15 -20.56 1.82
N GLY A 34 13.96 -20.33 2.86
CA GLY A 34 15.43 -20.37 2.79
C GLY A 34 16.10 -19.11 2.21
N TYR A 35 15.35 -18.03 1.96
CA TYR A 35 15.89 -16.75 1.49
C TYR A 35 15.62 -15.63 2.50
N PRO A 36 16.43 -14.56 2.54
CA PRO A 36 16.16 -13.40 3.38
C PRO A 36 14.76 -12.86 3.13
N ALA A 37 13.97 -12.67 4.19
CA ALA A 37 12.58 -12.26 4.12
C ALA A 37 12.39 -10.91 3.39
N LEU A 38 13.38 -10.01 3.48
CA LEU A 38 13.41 -8.75 2.71
C LEU A 38 13.45 -9.00 1.19
N GLN A 39 14.22 -10.01 0.76
CA GLN A 39 14.32 -10.38 -0.65
C GLN A 39 13.01 -11.01 -1.14
N ILE A 40 12.38 -11.85 -0.30
CA ILE A 40 11.06 -12.43 -0.58
C ILE A 40 10.00 -11.34 -0.67
N GLN A 41 9.97 -10.40 0.26
CA GLN A 41 9.03 -9.28 0.20
C GLN A 41 9.18 -8.50 -1.10
N LYS A 42 10.40 -8.09 -1.48
CA LYS A 42 10.64 -7.35 -2.72
C LYS A 42 10.17 -8.12 -3.94
N PHE A 43 10.33 -9.45 -3.93
CA PHE A 43 9.80 -10.32 -4.95
C PHE A 43 8.26 -10.28 -4.97
N ILE A 44 7.59 -10.56 -3.85
CA ILE A 44 6.12 -10.54 -3.79
C ILE A 44 5.58 -9.17 -4.20
N ARG A 45 6.14 -8.08 -3.68
CA ARG A 45 5.72 -6.71 -4.01
C ARG A 45 5.82 -6.41 -5.51
N ARG A 46 6.81 -6.96 -6.20
CA ARG A 46 6.97 -6.82 -7.66
C ARG A 46 5.91 -7.60 -8.45
N TYR A 47 5.47 -8.74 -7.95
CA TYR A 47 4.58 -9.67 -8.64
C TYR A 47 3.16 -9.74 -8.08
N ARG A 48 2.80 -8.90 -7.09
CA ARG A 48 1.51 -8.94 -6.39
C ARG A 48 0.25 -8.87 -7.25
N PHE A 49 0.37 -8.32 -8.46
CA PHE A 49 -0.74 -8.21 -9.43
C PHE A 49 -0.48 -8.99 -10.72
N LYS A 50 0.41 -9.99 -10.68
CA LYS A 50 0.82 -10.80 -11.83
C LYS A 50 0.84 -12.28 -11.46
N TYR A 51 0.59 -13.14 -12.44
CA TYR A 51 0.89 -14.56 -12.27
C TYR A 51 2.39 -14.79 -12.21
N ILE A 52 2.80 -15.66 -11.30
CA ILE A 52 4.17 -16.06 -11.06
C ILE A 52 4.34 -17.46 -11.61
N ASP A 53 5.28 -17.64 -12.53
CA ASP A 53 5.70 -18.94 -13.00
C ASP A 53 7.16 -19.21 -12.66
N ARG A 54 7.60 -20.43 -12.93
CA ARG A 54 9.00 -20.84 -12.73
C ARG A 54 9.99 -19.95 -13.47
N SER A 55 9.64 -19.41 -14.63
CA SER A 55 10.54 -18.57 -15.43
C SER A 55 10.79 -17.23 -14.75
N GLU A 56 9.76 -16.63 -14.14
CA GLU A 56 9.88 -15.37 -13.39
C GLU A 56 10.74 -15.54 -12.13
N VAL A 57 10.54 -16.62 -11.38
CA VAL A 57 11.38 -16.94 -10.20
C VAL A 57 12.84 -17.13 -10.59
N ARG A 58 13.11 -17.87 -11.69
CA ARG A 58 14.47 -18.08 -12.19
C ARG A 58 15.16 -16.77 -12.54
N LYS A 59 14.47 -15.88 -13.24
CA LYS A 59 15.01 -14.56 -13.63
C LYS A 59 15.30 -13.71 -12.41
N TYR A 60 14.38 -13.68 -11.44
CA TYR A 60 14.50 -12.81 -10.28
C TYR A 60 15.59 -13.26 -9.30
N PHE A 61 15.65 -14.56 -8.98
CA PHE A 61 16.58 -15.11 -7.99
C PHE A 61 17.84 -15.73 -8.60
N ASN A 62 17.97 -15.72 -9.93
CA ASN A 62 19.04 -16.39 -10.67
C ASN A 62 19.18 -17.88 -10.30
N LEU A 63 18.05 -18.61 -10.32
CA LEU A 63 17.97 -20.01 -9.87
C LEU A 63 17.95 -21.02 -11.02
N SER A 64 18.38 -22.24 -10.72
CA SER A 64 18.13 -23.39 -11.59
C SER A 64 16.63 -23.73 -11.64
N PRO A 65 16.15 -24.40 -12.71
CA PRO A 65 14.74 -24.78 -12.82
C PRO A 65 14.23 -25.57 -11.61
N ARG A 66 15.03 -26.50 -11.09
CA ARG A 66 14.68 -27.32 -9.92
C ARG A 66 14.53 -26.47 -8.65
N LYS A 67 15.46 -25.54 -8.41
CA LYS A 67 15.38 -24.63 -7.24
C LYS A 67 14.22 -23.67 -7.34
N ALA A 68 13.88 -23.19 -8.55
CA ALA A 68 12.74 -22.32 -8.76
C ALA A 68 11.39 -23.02 -8.56
N THR A 69 11.26 -24.30 -8.96
CA THR A 69 10.09 -25.11 -8.63
C THR A 69 9.97 -25.31 -7.13
N ALA A 70 11.03 -25.76 -6.47
CA ALA A 70 11.03 -25.96 -5.02
C ALA A 70 10.69 -24.66 -4.25
N PHE A 71 11.13 -23.51 -4.75
CA PHE A 71 10.77 -22.21 -4.19
C PHE A 71 9.26 -21.94 -4.27
N LEU A 72 8.63 -22.17 -5.42
CA LEU A 72 7.19 -21.94 -5.59
C LEU A 72 6.38 -22.87 -4.71
N ASP A 73 6.76 -24.15 -4.67
CA ASP A 73 6.10 -25.15 -3.83
C ASP A 73 6.20 -24.78 -2.34
N GLU A 74 7.39 -24.35 -1.89
CA GLU A 74 7.59 -23.92 -0.50
C GLU A 74 6.79 -22.64 -0.18
N MET A 75 6.78 -21.66 -1.07
CA MET A 75 6.01 -20.42 -0.88
C MET A 75 4.48 -20.68 -0.86
N ALA A 76 4.01 -21.67 -1.63
CA ALA A 76 2.62 -22.12 -1.58
C ALA A 76 2.32 -22.90 -0.30
N ASN A 77 3.23 -23.79 0.14
CA ASN A 77 3.11 -24.53 1.40
C ASN A 77 3.09 -23.62 2.63
N LEU A 78 3.89 -22.54 2.60
CA LEU A 78 3.89 -21.49 3.63
C LEU A 78 2.67 -20.56 3.53
N GLY A 79 1.81 -20.73 2.51
CA GLY A 79 0.56 -20.01 2.37
C GLY A 79 0.70 -18.59 1.84
N TYR A 80 1.84 -18.19 1.25
CA TYR A 80 2.01 -16.86 0.63
C TYR A 80 1.55 -16.81 -0.83
N LEU A 81 1.54 -17.96 -1.50
CA LEU A 81 1.09 -18.11 -2.88
C LEU A 81 -0.05 -19.12 -2.95
N THR A 82 -0.90 -18.97 -3.96
CA THR A 82 -1.93 -19.96 -4.30
C THR A 82 -1.74 -20.42 -5.73
N LEU A 83 -1.87 -21.72 -5.96
CA LEU A 83 -1.79 -22.30 -7.30
C LEU A 83 -3.03 -21.84 -8.09
N PHE A 84 -2.80 -21.04 -9.12
CA PHE A 84 -3.86 -20.51 -9.97
C PHE A 84 -4.19 -21.47 -11.12
N SER A 85 -3.16 -21.94 -11.83
CA SER A 85 -3.34 -22.91 -12.90
C SER A 85 -2.21 -23.93 -12.93
N SER A 86 -2.53 -25.18 -13.26
CA SER A 86 -1.55 -26.24 -13.47
C SER A 86 -1.73 -26.81 -14.86
N LYS A 87 -0.72 -26.63 -15.72
CA LYS A 87 -0.73 -27.16 -17.09
C LYS A 87 0.03 -28.50 -17.15
N PRO A 88 -0.40 -29.45 -18.00
CA PRO A 88 0.23 -30.79 -18.12
C PRO A 88 1.72 -30.77 -18.47
N ASN A 89 2.21 -29.66 -19.03
CA ASN A 89 3.62 -29.47 -19.41
C ASN A 89 4.51 -28.91 -18.28
N GLY A 90 4.05 -28.94 -17.03
CA GLY A 90 4.79 -28.43 -15.88
C GLY A 90 4.90 -26.91 -15.84
N LYS A 91 4.02 -26.20 -16.55
CA LYS A 91 3.82 -24.75 -16.40
C LYS A 91 2.70 -24.53 -15.38
N SER A 92 3.09 -24.42 -14.11
CA SER A 92 2.20 -23.95 -13.05
C SER A 92 2.32 -22.44 -12.91
N GLU A 93 1.17 -21.79 -12.77
CA GLU A 93 1.03 -20.37 -12.49
C GLU A 93 0.49 -20.20 -11.07
N PHE A 94 1.11 -19.30 -10.32
CA PHE A 94 0.75 -18.97 -8.95
C PHE A 94 0.33 -17.51 -8.86
N GLU A 95 -0.52 -17.19 -7.90
CA GLU A 95 -0.88 -15.83 -7.54
C GLU A 95 -0.56 -15.54 -6.07
N VAL A 96 -0.35 -14.26 -5.77
CA VAL A 96 -0.13 -13.79 -4.41
C VAL A 96 -1.48 -13.71 -3.71
N ASN A 97 -1.65 -14.43 -2.60
CA ASN A 97 -2.89 -14.39 -1.82
C ASN A 97 -2.82 -13.29 -0.74
N THR A 98 -3.86 -13.19 0.09
CA THR A 98 -3.94 -12.19 1.18
C THR A 98 -2.75 -12.23 2.14
N HIS A 99 -2.21 -13.42 2.43
CA HIS A 99 -1.05 -13.55 3.33
C HIS A 99 0.25 -13.09 2.65
N GLY A 100 0.42 -13.42 1.36
CA GLY A 100 1.47 -12.85 0.51
C GLY A 100 1.37 -11.32 0.42
N GLN A 101 0.16 -10.78 0.29
CA GLN A 101 -0.07 -9.34 0.24
C GLN A 101 0.36 -8.66 1.55
N ALA A 102 0.04 -9.24 2.70
CA ALA A 102 0.52 -8.77 4.00
C ALA A 102 2.06 -8.77 4.11
N LEU A 103 2.74 -9.77 3.53
CA LEU A 103 4.21 -9.78 3.46
C LEU A 103 4.75 -8.65 2.57
N ALA A 104 4.11 -8.41 1.42
CA ALA A 104 4.49 -7.33 0.50
C ALA A 104 4.38 -5.94 1.16
N ASP A 105 3.40 -5.78 2.05
CA ASP A 105 3.09 -4.53 2.75
C ASP A 105 3.80 -4.42 4.11
N ALA A 106 4.55 -5.45 4.53
CA ALA A 106 5.26 -5.47 5.80
C ALA A 106 6.30 -4.34 5.95
N CYS A 107 6.35 -3.71 7.12
CA CYS A 107 7.33 -2.66 7.38
C CYS A 107 8.74 -3.28 7.57
N THR A 108 9.73 -2.69 6.91
CA THR A 108 11.15 -3.11 6.95
C THR A 108 12.08 -2.05 7.50
N ALA A 109 11.55 -0.85 7.74
CA ALA A 109 12.30 0.23 8.33
C ALA A 109 12.59 -0.10 9.81
N LYS A 110 13.77 0.31 10.29
CA LYS A 110 14.08 0.13 11.71
C LYS A 110 13.15 1.04 12.53
N PRO A 111 12.64 0.59 13.69
CA PRO A 111 11.94 1.48 14.58
C PRO A 111 12.82 2.69 14.93
N ILE A 112 12.20 3.85 14.91
CA ILE A 112 12.82 5.15 15.21
C ILE A 112 12.39 5.59 16.62
N THR A 113 13.09 6.54 17.22
CA THR A 113 12.64 7.08 18.51
C THR A 113 11.37 7.91 18.30
N ARG A 114 10.62 8.14 19.37
CA ARG A 114 9.45 9.02 19.33
C ARG A 114 9.82 10.44 18.88
N GLU A 115 10.96 10.96 19.31
CA GLU A 115 11.45 12.28 18.89
C GLU A 115 11.70 12.34 17.38
N GLU A 116 12.28 11.29 16.81
CA GLU A 116 12.51 11.21 15.36
C GLU A 116 11.18 11.08 14.59
N ALA A 117 10.24 10.32 15.12
CA ALA A 117 8.91 10.18 14.54
C ALA A 117 8.12 11.50 14.55
N ASP A 118 8.19 12.23 15.65
CA ASP A 118 7.58 13.55 15.78
C ASP A 118 8.24 14.55 14.81
N ARG A 119 9.57 14.50 14.64
CA ARG A 119 10.29 15.31 13.63
C ARG A 119 9.83 15.02 12.20
N ILE A 120 9.71 13.74 11.83
CA ILE A 120 9.21 13.33 10.50
C ILE A 120 7.77 13.83 10.29
N LEU A 121 6.94 13.76 11.33
CA LEU A 121 5.57 14.25 11.27
C LEU A 121 5.51 15.77 11.10
N ASP A 122 6.37 16.51 11.79
CA ASP A 122 6.47 17.97 11.66
C ASP A 122 6.96 18.37 10.26
N GLU A 123 7.97 17.70 9.72
CA GLU A 123 8.46 17.92 8.36
C GLU A 123 7.37 17.62 7.32
N PHE A 124 6.63 16.53 7.51
CA PHE A 124 5.45 16.21 6.69
C PHE A 124 4.40 17.33 6.74
N MET A 125 4.06 17.83 7.94
CA MET A 125 3.07 18.90 8.11
C MET A 125 3.54 20.21 7.48
N ASN A 126 4.83 20.53 7.51
CA ASN A 126 5.40 21.67 6.79
C ASN A 126 5.19 21.52 5.27
N GLY A 127 5.47 20.35 4.72
CA GLY A 127 5.19 20.06 3.30
C GLY A 127 3.71 20.21 2.95
N VAL A 128 2.80 19.81 3.84
CA VAL A 128 1.35 20.05 3.66
C VAL A 128 1.03 21.54 3.56
N HIS A 129 1.63 22.36 4.41
CA HIS A 129 1.46 23.81 4.37
C HIS A 129 2.03 24.43 3.10
N GLU A 130 3.19 24.00 2.64
CA GLU A 130 3.83 24.48 1.42
C GLU A 130 2.99 24.16 0.18
N VAL A 131 2.57 22.89 0.02
CA VAL A 131 1.65 22.48 -1.05
C VAL A 131 0.35 23.28 -1.01
N ASN A 132 -0.20 23.51 0.17
CA ASN A 132 -1.45 24.25 0.31
C ASN A 132 -1.29 25.75 0.01
N ALA A 133 -0.12 26.33 0.24
CA ALA A 133 0.19 27.73 -0.08
C ALA A 133 0.49 27.97 -1.57
N ASP A 134 0.95 26.97 -2.31
CA ASP A 134 1.32 27.11 -3.72
C ASP A 134 0.12 27.04 -4.68
N ASP A 135 -0.33 28.19 -5.18
CA ASP A 135 -1.49 28.34 -6.08
C ASP A 135 -1.36 27.62 -7.44
N GLU A 136 -0.18 27.08 -7.78
CA GLU A 136 0.02 26.32 -9.02
C GLU A 136 -0.53 24.88 -8.93
N TYR A 137 -0.70 24.32 -7.73
CA TYR A 137 -1.25 22.97 -7.57
C TYR A 137 -2.75 22.91 -7.88
N ALA A 138 -3.14 21.93 -8.70
CA ALA A 138 -4.54 21.69 -9.03
C ALA A 138 -5.34 21.06 -7.88
N PHE A 139 -4.66 20.40 -6.94
CA PHE A 139 -5.23 19.78 -5.76
C PHE A 139 -4.62 20.36 -4.48
N LYS A 140 -5.40 20.39 -3.41
CA LYS A 140 -5.00 20.83 -2.08
C LYS A 140 -5.31 19.77 -1.05
N VAL A 141 -4.46 19.65 -0.04
CA VAL A 141 -4.72 18.81 1.12
C VAL A 141 -5.80 19.48 1.95
N THR A 142 -6.92 18.80 2.13
CA THR A 142 -8.02 19.22 3.03
C THR A 142 -8.00 18.44 4.34
N CYS A 143 -7.44 17.24 4.24
CA CYS A 143 -7.34 16.14 5.19
C CYS A 143 -5.96 15.76 5.72
N VAL A 144 -5.65 15.78 7.02
CA VAL A 144 -4.52 14.98 7.55
C VAL A 144 -4.92 14.24 8.82
N ALA A 145 -4.72 12.93 8.82
CA ALA A 145 -4.92 12.08 9.98
C ALA A 145 -3.68 11.22 10.23
N VAL A 146 -3.25 11.16 11.48
CA VAL A 146 -2.22 10.21 11.93
C VAL A 146 -2.88 9.01 12.59
N PHE A 147 -2.34 7.82 12.39
CA PHE A 147 -2.87 6.60 12.97
C PHE A 147 -1.76 5.62 13.36
N GLY A 148 -2.14 4.42 13.78
CA GLY A 148 -1.20 3.36 14.10
C GLY A 148 -0.33 3.69 15.32
N SER A 149 0.96 3.35 15.24
CA SER A 149 1.85 3.40 16.42
C SER A 149 2.09 4.81 16.96
N MET A 150 1.78 5.85 16.18
CA MET A 150 1.85 7.24 16.61
C MET A 150 0.83 7.61 17.69
N LEU A 151 -0.26 6.85 17.84
CA LEU A 151 -1.30 7.13 18.85
C LEU A 151 -0.97 6.60 20.25
N THR A 152 0.00 5.70 20.37
CA THR A 152 0.41 5.12 21.65
C THR A 152 1.42 6.04 22.33
N LYS A 153 0.99 6.74 23.39
CA LYS A 153 1.82 7.72 24.12
C LYS A 153 3.06 7.10 24.77
N ASP A 154 2.92 5.92 25.37
CA ASP A 154 3.98 5.29 26.16
C ASP A 154 4.91 4.40 25.31
N LYS A 155 5.01 4.67 24.00
CA LYS A 155 5.84 3.92 23.07
C LYS A 155 7.03 4.77 22.62
N ASP A 156 8.20 4.47 23.19
CA ASP A 156 9.45 5.19 22.91
C ASP A 156 10.03 4.87 21.52
N LEU A 157 9.70 3.70 20.98
CA LEU A 157 10.11 3.28 19.63
C LEU A 157 8.91 3.18 18.69
N ILE A 158 8.90 4.03 17.68
CA ILE A 158 7.87 4.10 16.65
C ILE A 158 8.30 3.27 15.46
N ASP A 159 7.39 2.44 14.97
CA ASP A 159 7.70 1.51 13.89
C ASP A 159 7.75 2.24 12.55
N GLU A 160 6.73 3.08 12.36
CA GLU A 160 6.51 3.90 11.18
C GLU A 160 5.56 5.04 11.54
N VAL A 161 5.77 6.20 10.91
CA VAL A 161 4.83 7.32 10.97
C VAL A 161 3.75 7.07 9.93
N GLU A 162 2.56 6.67 10.37
CA GLU A 162 1.45 6.35 9.47
C GLU A 162 0.49 7.54 9.38
N VAL A 163 0.37 8.10 8.17
CA VAL A 163 -0.46 9.27 7.88
C VAL A 163 -1.40 8.97 6.71
N ALA A 164 -2.64 9.42 6.83
CA ALA A 164 -3.61 9.42 5.76
C ALA A 164 -4.00 10.86 5.41
N ILE A 165 -4.08 11.15 4.11
CA ILE A 165 -4.50 12.47 3.62
C ILE A 165 -5.74 12.39 2.73
N GLN A 166 -6.52 13.46 2.78
CA GLN A 166 -7.56 13.73 1.81
C GLN A 166 -7.17 14.98 1.01
N VAL A 167 -7.37 14.90 -0.31
CA VAL A 167 -7.13 16.00 -1.23
C VAL A 167 -8.40 16.33 -2.01
N ALA A 168 -8.56 17.60 -2.35
CA ALA A 168 -9.68 18.10 -3.14
C ALA A 168 -9.19 19.07 -4.22
N PRO A 169 -9.96 19.30 -5.30
CA PRO A 169 -9.65 20.33 -6.28
C PRO A 169 -9.43 21.69 -5.61
N ALA A 170 -8.38 22.41 -6.00
CA ALA A 170 -8.04 23.73 -5.46
C ALA A 170 -9.08 24.81 -5.79
N THR A 171 -9.98 24.54 -6.74
CA THR A 171 -11.00 25.46 -7.23
C THR A 171 -12.22 24.69 -7.72
N SER A 172 -13.41 25.27 -7.54
CA SER A 172 -14.66 24.75 -8.13
C SER A 172 -14.85 25.17 -9.60
N ASP A 173 -14.06 26.14 -10.09
CA ASP A 173 -14.06 26.52 -11.50
C ASP A 173 -13.36 25.43 -12.34
N PHE A 174 -14.15 24.75 -13.17
CA PHE A 174 -13.70 23.67 -14.02
C PHE A 174 -12.62 24.08 -15.04
N GLN A 175 -12.70 25.28 -15.61
CA GLN A 175 -11.71 25.74 -16.59
C GLN A 175 -10.39 26.08 -15.90
N LYS A 176 -10.45 26.75 -14.75
CA LYS A 176 -9.26 27.00 -13.94
C LYS A 176 -8.62 25.70 -13.48
N PHE A 177 -9.40 24.74 -13.00
CA PHE A 177 -8.90 23.42 -12.59
C PHE A 177 -8.23 22.66 -13.76
N LYS A 178 -8.84 22.68 -14.95
CA LYS A 178 -8.24 22.09 -16.16
C LYS A 178 -6.92 22.73 -16.52
N LEU A 179 -6.83 24.06 -16.43
CA LEU A 179 -5.60 24.80 -16.75
C LEU A 179 -4.47 24.46 -15.78
N LEU A 180 -4.74 24.47 -14.46
CA LEU A 180 -3.78 24.06 -13.45
C LEU A 180 -3.33 22.60 -13.66
N SER A 181 -4.28 21.69 -13.86
CA SER A 181 -3.99 20.27 -14.12
C SER A 181 -3.13 20.08 -15.37
N TRP A 182 -3.39 20.84 -16.43
CA TRP A 182 -2.58 20.83 -17.65
C TRP A 182 -1.18 21.35 -17.37
N PHE A 183 -1.05 22.49 -16.68
CA PHE A 183 0.23 23.11 -16.34
C PHE A 183 1.11 22.16 -15.52
N ARG A 184 0.57 21.57 -14.44
CA ARG A 184 1.30 20.62 -13.57
C ARG A 184 1.82 19.39 -14.31
N ARG A 185 1.05 18.84 -15.26
CA ARG A 185 1.51 17.75 -16.13
C ARG A 185 2.68 18.17 -17.00
N HIS A 186 2.65 19.38 -17.57
CA HIS A 186 3.71 19.88 -18.44
C HIS A 186 5.00 20.15 -17.67
N VAL A 187 4.92 20.86 -16.55
CA VAL A 187 6.12 21.19 -15.74
C VAL A 187 6.73 19.98 -15.07
N SER A 188 5.96 18.90 -14.85
CA SER A 188 6.51 17.64 -14.31
C SER A 188 7.57 17.00 -15.22
N GLY A 189 7.60 17.34 -16.52
CA GLY A 189 8.48 16.73 -17.50
C GLY A 189 8.24 15.23 -17.73
N ARG A 190 7.16 14.66 -17.17
CA ARG A 190 6.88 13.23 -17.25
C ARG A 190 6.22 12.85 -18.56
N ARG A 191 6.53 11.63 -19.01
CA ARG A 191 5.76 10.94 -20.06
C ARG A 191 4.71 10.07 -19.40
N PHE A 192 3.47 10.19 -19.86
CA PHE A 192 2.34 9.40 -19.38
C PHE A 192 2.07 8.27 -20.37
N GLU A 193 2.19 7.03 -19.92
CA GLU A 193 1.98 5.84 -20.76
C GLU A 193 0.49 5.52 -20.95
N THR A 194 -0.37 6.02 -20.06
CA THR A 194 -1.81 5.77 -20.08
C THR A 194 -2.61 7.04 -19.79
N GLU A 195 -3.82 7.11 -20.34
CA GLU A 195 -4.79 8.17 -20.04
C GLU A 195 -5.11 8.25 -18.53
N HIS A 196 -5.15 7.10 -17.85
CA HIS A 196 -5.34 7.04 -16.41
C HIS A 196 -4.20 7.75 -15.68
N SER A 197 -2.94 7.41 -15.98
CA SER A 197 -1.78 8.09 -15.37
C SER A 197 -1.76 9.60 -15.65
N TRP A 198 -2.18 10.00 -16.86
CA TRP A 198 -2.30 11.41 -17.23
C TRP A 198 -3.39 12.11 -16.42
N THR A 199 -4.58 11.52 -16.33
CA THR A 199 -5.74 12.10 -15.65
C THR A 199 -5.47 12.30 -14.16
N TYR A 200 -4.96 11.28 -13.48
CA TYR A 200 -4.75 11.29 -12.03
C TYR A 200 -3.46 11.98 -11.59
N TRP A 201 -2.55 12.31 -12.52
CA TRP A 201 -1.26 12.93 -12.19
C TRP A 201 -1.34 14.13 -11.23
N PRO A 202 -2.24 15.13 -11.45
CA PRO A 202 -2.27 16.30 -10.58
C PRO A 202 -2.68 15.99 -9.13
N LYS A 203 -3.31 14.83 -8.91
CA LYS A 203 -3.59 14.32 -7.56
C LYS A 203 -2.38 13.55 -7.02
N ILE A 204 -1.78 12.68 -7.84
CA ILE A 204 -0.64 11.83 -7.47
C ILE A 204 0.59 12.66 -7.09
N GLU A 205 0.83 13.78 -7.77
CA GLU A 205 1.99 14.63 -7.48
C GLU A 205 2.00 15.12 -6.03
N ILE A 206 0.83 15.38 -5.42
CA ILE A 206 0.72 15.77 -4.01
C ILE A 206 1.27 14.68 -3.10
N PHE A 207 0.92 13.41 -3.35
CA PHE A 207 1.42 12.29 -2.58
C PHE A 207 2.92 12.09 -2.77
N LEU A 208 3.42 12.30 -3.98
CA LEU A 208 4.85 12.17 -4.26
C LEU A 208 5.66 13.29 -3.58
N GLU A 209 5.16 14.52 -3.63
CA GLU A 209 5.79 15.68 -3.00
C GLU A 209 5.87 15.49 -1.48
N LEU A 210 4.74 15.20 -0.85
CA LEU A 210 4.65 15.03 0.61
C LEU A 210 5.39 13.80 1.13
N ARG A 211 5.57 12.77 0.28
CA ARG A 211 6.34 11.57 0.64
C ARG A 211 7.83 11.77 0.41
N CYS A 212 8.25 12.71 -0.44
CA CYS A 212 9.64 12.83 -0.86
C CYS A 212 10.57 13.08 0.34
N GLY A 213 11.72 12.39 0.40
CA GLY A 213 12.73 12.60 1.44
C GLY A 213 12.44 12.00 2.82
N LEU A 214 11.19 11.65 3.15
CA LEU A 214 10.83 11.22 4.50
C LEU A 214 11.01 9.70 4.73
N GLU A 215 12.16 9.25 5.19
CA GLU A 215 12.30 7.84 5.60
C GLU A 215 11.31 7.49 6.74
N ASN A 216 10.88 6.24 6.86
CA ASN A 216 9.94 5.79 7.93
C ASN A 216 8.54 6.45 7.97
N LEU A 217 8.06 7.02 6.86
CA LEU A 217 6.68 7.49 6.70
C LEU A 217 5.86 6.54 5.80
N SER A 218 4.65 6.17 6.19
CA SER A 218 3.65 5.60 5.27
C SER A 218 2.56 6.63 5.01
N LEU A 219 2.33 6.93 3.72
CA LEU A 219 1.33 7.90 3.29
C LEU A 219 0.19 7.18 2.56
N HIS A 220 -1.02 7.36 3.05
CA HIS A 220 -2.24 6.71 2.57
C HIS A 220 -3.26 7.73 2.07
N GLU A 221 -4.13 7.32 1.16
CA GLU A 221 -5.37 8.05 0.93
C GLU A 221 -6.33 7.82 2.11
N PHE A 222 -7.01 8.87 2.56
CA PHE A 222 -7.94 8.78 3.70
C PHE A 222 -9.06 7.76 3.48
N ARG A 223 -9.44 7.52 2.22
CA ARG A 223 -10.38 6.45 1.85
C ARG A 223 -9.89 5.07 2.29
N GLU A 224 -8.61 4.77 2.15
CA GLU A 224 -8.04 3.48 2.58
C GLU A 224 -8.15 3.30 4.09
N LEU A 225 -7.95 4.38 4.85
CA LEU A 225 -8.12 4.37 6.30
C LEU A 225 -9.58 4.13 6.69
N HIS A 226 -10.53 4.67 5.94
CA HIS A 226 -11.96 4.46 6.16
C HIS A 226 -12.41 3.01 5.87
N GLU A 227 -11.82 2.38 4.85
CA GLU A 227 -12.10 0.98 4.49
C GLU A 227 -11.58 0.01 5.58
N ARG A 228 -10.56 0.42 6.34
CA ARG A 228 -10.07 -0.30 7.53
C ARG A 228 -10.98 -0.01 8.74
N LYS A 229 -12.11 -0.72 8.81
CA LYS A 229 -13.07 -0.66 9.93
C LYS A 229 -12.35 -0.62 11.29
N ASP A 230 -12.77 0.30 12.15
CA ASP A 230 -12.31 0.48 13.55
C ASP A 230 -10.83 0.87 13.74
N THR A 231 -10.16 1.41 12.72
CA THR A 231 -8.79 1.92 12.91
C THR A 231 -8.81 3.26 13.64
N PRO A 232 -8.25 3.37 14.86
CA PRO A 232 -8.18 4.65 15.56
C PRO A 232 -7.24 5.59 14.81
N TYR A 233 -7.65 6.85 14.69
CA TYR A 233 -6.86 7.92 14.09
C TYR A 233 -7.06 9.23 14.85
N ARG A 234 -6.11 10.15 14.71
CA ARG A 234 -6.18 11.52 15.22
C ARG A 234 -6.03 12.49 14.06
N ILE A 235 -6.96 13.43 13.93
CA ILE A 235 -6.87 14.50 12.94
C ILE A 235 -5.83 15.52 13.36
N LEU A 236 -4.94 15.86 12.44
CA LEU A 236 -3.89 16.87 12.62
C LEU A 236 -4.22 18.17 11.90
N TYR A 237 -4.95 18.10 10.78
CA TYR A 237 -5.34 19.24 9.97
C TYR A 237 -6.66 18.96 9.26
N GLY A 238 -7.57 19.94 9.21
CA GLY A 238 -8.89 19.84 8.57
C GLY A 238 -10.04 19.51 9.53
N ASP A 239 -11.27 19.44 8.98
CA ASP A 239 -12.48 19.12 9.74
C ASP A 239 -12.89 17.65 9.55
N PRO A 240 -12.97 16.84 10.63
CA PRO A 240 -13.49 15.47 10.59
C PRO A 240 -14.88 15.34 9.91
N LYS A 241 -15.70 16.40 9.90
CA LYS A 241 -17.07 16.38 9.35
C LYS A 241 -17.12 16.54 7.84
N GLU A 242 -16.13 17.20 7.25
CA GLU A 242 -16.02 17.35 5.78
C GLU A 242 -15.41 16.09 5.11
N MET A 243 -14.94 15.14 5.91
CA MET A 243 -14.27 13.88 5.51
C MET A 243 -15.20 12.81 4.91
N ARG A 244 -16.26 13.22 4.23
CA ARG A 244 -17.27 12.30 3.65
C ARG A 244 -17.71 12.67 2.25
N LYS A 245 -17.38 13.86 1.76
CA LYS A 245 -17.83 14.31 0.45
C LYS A 245 -16.74 13.97 -0.56
N GLU A 246 -16.83 12.80 -1.18
CA GLU A 246 -16.28 12.70 -2.54
C GLU A 246 -16.94 13.82 -3.35
N PRO A 247 -16.17 14.70 -4.02
CA PRO A 247 -16.78 15.67 -4.92
C PRO A 247 -17.57 14.87 -5.96
N LYS A 248 -18.87 15.16 -6.04
CA LYS A 248 -19.75 14.61 -7.08
C LYS A 248 -19.30 15.03 -8.47
#